data_AF-R6YBQ9-F1
#
_entry.id   AF-R6YBQ9-F1
#
_cell.length_a   1.000
_cell.length_b   1.000
_cell.length_c   1.000
_cell.angle_alpha   90.00
_cell.angle_beta   90.00
_cell.angle_gamma   90.00
#
_symmetry.space_group_name_H-M   'P 1'
#
loop_
_entity.id
_entity.type
_entity.pdbx_description
1 polymer ?
#
loop_
_entity_poly.entity_id
_entity_poly.type
_entity_poly.pdbx_seq_one_letter_code
_entity_poly.pdbx_strand_id
1 'polypeptide(L)' 'MLKTLLITVLIVAICIALLSVKILFKKNGRFPNTHVSGSKAMRQRGIGCVQSQDREAQVANPHAIPERRSLTEEENN' A
#
# COMPACT_ATOMS: atom_id res chain seq x y z
N MET A 1 -41.54 -12.74 -3.36
CA MET A 1 -40.30 -13.35 -2.86
C MET A 1 -39.27 -13.54 -3.98
N LEU A 2 -39.49 -14.43 -4.96
CA LEU A 2 -38.51 -14.69 -6.03
C LEU A 2 -38.19 -13.45 -6.90
N LYS A 3 -39.20 -12.66 -7.26
CA LYS A 3 -39.02 -11.40 -8.01
C LYS A 3 -38.13 -10.40 -7.27
N THR A 4 -38.33 -10.27 -5.97
CA THR A 4 -37.53 -9.41 -5.09
C THR A 4 -36.08 -9.88 -5.05
N LEU A 5 -35.85 -11.19 -4.89
CA LEU A 5 -34.50 -11.77 -4.91
C LEU A 5 -33.77 -11.54 -6.24
N LEU A 6 -34.46 -11.72 -7.37
CA LEU A 6 -33.87 -11.45 -8.69
C LEU A 6 -33.46 -9.99 -8.84
N ILE A 7 -34.31 -9.05 -8.39
CA ILE A 7 -34.01 -7.61 -8.43
C ILE A 7 -32.81 -7.29 -7.54
N THR A 8 -32.76 -7.82 -6.31
CA THR A 8 -31.64 -7.56 -5.40
C THR A 8 -30.32 -8.11 -5.93
N VAL A 9 -30.32 -9.31 -6.49
CA VAL A 9 -29.10 -9.92 -7.08
C VAL A 9 -28.64 -9.12 -8.30
N LEU A 10 -29.57 -8.67 -9.14
CA LEU A 10 -29.25 -7.83 -10.30
C LEU A 10 -28.61 -6.50 -9.88
N ILE A 11 -29.13 -5.84 -8.85
CA ILE A 11 -28.57 -4.59 -8.33
C ILE A 11 -27.15 -4.83 -7.79
N VAL A 12 -26.94 -5.87 -7.00
CA VAL A 12 -25.60 -6.21 -6.44
C VAL A 12 -24.60 -6.51 -7.57
N ALA A 13 -25.02 -7.26 -8.59
CA ALA A 13 -24.18 -7.55 -9.74
C ALA A 13 -23.74 -6.28 -10.48
N ILE A 14 -24.65 -5.32 -10.68
CA ILE A 14 -24.34 -4.02 -11.28
C ILE A 14 -23.34 -3.25 -10.40
N CYS A 15 -23.52 -3.22 -9.08
CA CYS A 15 -22.60 -2.54 -8.17
C CYS A 15 -21.17 -3.12 -8.26
N ILE A 16 -21.03 -4.45 -8.26
CA ILE A 16 -19.72 -5.11 -8.40
C ILE A 16 -19.10 -4.81 -9.77
N ALA A 17 -19.90 -4.83 -10.84
CA ALA A 17 -19.44 -4.49 -12.17
C ALA A 17 -18.89 -3.06 -12.20
N LEU A 18 -19.64 -2.08 -11.68
CA LEU A 18 -19.25 -0.67 -11.61
C LEU A 18 -17.97 -0.43 -10.80
N LEU A 19 -17.83 -1.08 -9.65
CA LEU A 19 -16.62 -1.01 -8.83
C LEU A 19 -15.39 -1.60 -9.55
N SER A 20 -15.61 -2.60 -10.38
CA SER A 20 -14.55 -3.33 -11.10
C SER A 20 -14.21 -2.71 -12.46
N VAL A 21 -14.95 -1.70 -12.95
CA VAL A 21 -14.73 -1.07 -14.26
C VAL A 21 -13.26 -0.65 -14.45
N LYS A 22 -12.66 0.02 -13.46
CA LYS A 22 -11.25 0.46 -13.57
C LYS A 22 -10.24 -0.68 -13.67
N ILE A 23 -10.58 -1.87 -13.15
CA ILE A 23 -9.72 -3.06 -13.19
C ILE A 23 -9.93 -3.80 -14.51
N LEU A 24 -11.18 -3.95 -14.95
CA LEU A 24 -11.53 -4.71 -16.15
C LEU A 24 -11.26 -3.95 -17.46
N PHE A 25 -11.48 -2.64 -17.51
CA PHE A 25 -11.31 -1.84 -18.74
C PHE A 25 -9.89 -1.30 -18.92
N LYS A 26 -9.07 -1.25 -17.86
CA LYS A 26 -7.68 -0.78 -17.97
C LYS A 26 -6.79 -1.98 -18.29
N LYS A 27 -6.07 -1.94 -19.42
CA LYS A 27 -5.18 -3.02 -19.90
C LYS A 27 -4.18 -3.54 -18.84
N ASN A 28 -3.79 -2.68 -17.88
CA ASN A 28 -2.98 -3.02 -16.71
C ASN A 28 -3.70 -2.59 -15.40
N GLY A 29 -4.98 -2.92 -15.26
CA GLY A 29 -5.79 -2.64 -14.07
C GLY A 29 -5.25 -3.38 -12.86
N ARG A 30 -4.37 -2.74 -12.10
CA ARG A 30 -3.94 -3.22 -10.78
C ARG A 30 -4.70 -2.46 -9.71
N PHE A 31 -4.99 -3.14 -8.61
CA PHE A 31 -5.43 -2.45 -7.40
C PHE A 31 -4.34 -1.42 -7.03
N PRO A 32 -4.70 -0.16 -6.73
CA PRO A 32 -3.71 0.84 -6.37
C PRO A 32 -2.92 0.33 -5.15
N ASN A 33 -1.59 0.42 -5.22
CA ASN A 33 -0.75 0.09 -4.07
C ASN A 33 -1.07 1.07 -2.94
N THR A 34 -1.80 0.61 -1.93
CA THR A 34 -2.11 1.37 -0.71
C THR A 34 -0.92 1.44 0.24
N HIS A 35 0.12 0.65 0.00
CA HIS A 35 1.36 0.72 0.75
C HIS A 35 2.13 2.01 0.39
N VAL A 36 2.45 2.81 1.41
CA VAL A 36 3.12 4.11 1.25
C VAL A 36 4.43 3.96 0.46
N SER A 37 5.27 2.99 0.80
CA SER A 37 6.56 2.77 0.12
C SER A 37 6.43 2.27 -1.33
N GLY A 38 5.29 1.65 -1.67
CA GLY A 38 5.04 1.10 -3.02
C GLY A 38 4.31 2.06 -3.96
N SER A 39 3.89 3.23 -3.46
CA SER A 39 3.14 4.21 -4.24
C SER A 39 4.08 5.17 -4.96
N LYS A 40 4.13 5.07 -6.30
CA LYS A 40 4.90 6.00 -7.15
C LYS A 40 4.49 7.46 -6.92
N ALA A 41 3.21 7.72 -6.68
CA ALA A 41 2.68 9.06 -6.43
C ALA A 41 3.15 9.63 -5.07
N MET A 42 3.24 8.80 -4.02
CA MET A 42 3.77 9.23 -2.72
C MET A 42 5.28 9.48 -2.78
N ARG A 43 6.01 8.63 -3.52
CA ARG A 43 7.44 8.79 -3.74
C ARG A 43 7.79 10.06 -4.51
N GLN A 44 6.98 10.46 -5.50
CA GLN A 44 7.13 11.75 -6.20
C GLN A 44 6.95 12.96 -5.28
N ARG A 45 6.19 12.81 -4.19
CA ARG A 45 5.99 13.83 -3.16
C ARG A 45 7.05 13.80 -2.05
N GLY A 46 8.05 12.91 -2.15
CA GLY A 46 9.07 12.72 -1.12
C GLY A 46 8.57 12.01 0.15
N ILE A 47 7.37 11.41 0.13
CA ILE A 47 6.78 10.77 1.31
C ILE A 47 7.22 9.30 1.34
N GLY A 48 8.10 8.98 2.28
CA GLY A 48 8.62 7.63 2.55
C GLY A 48 7.83 6.86 3.60
N CYS A 49 8.35 5.71 4.06
CA CYS A 49 7.79 5.06 5.25
C CYS A 49 8.12 5.89 6.49
N VAL A 50 7.33 5.75 7.55
CA VAL A 50 7.55 6.51 8.79
C VAL A 50 8.93 6.24 9.38
N GLN A 51 9.40 4.99 9.33
CA GLN A 51 10.71 4.60 9.86
C GLN A 51 11.87 5.21 9.07
N SER A 52 11.78 5.26 7.74
CA SER A 52 12.83 5.87 6.92
C SER A 52 12.86 7.38 7.11
N GLN A 53 11.69 8.03 7.13
CA GLN A 53 11.59 9.47 7.37
C GLN A 53 12.07 9.84 8.77
N ASP A 54 11.74 9.04 9.80
CA ASP A 54 12.24 9.24 11.15
C ASP A 54 13.76 9.12 11.20
N ARG A 55 14.33 8.08 10.57
CA ARG A 55 15.78 7.89 10.46
C ARG A 55 16.49 9.02 9.71
N GLU A 56 15.87 9.57 8.66
CA GLU A 56 16.39 10.72 7.91
C GLU A 56 16.30 12.03 8.71
N ALA A 57 15.27 12.19 9.53
CA ALA A 57 15.08 13.35 10.41
C ALA A 57 15.92 13.28 11.69
N GLN A 58 16.44 12.11 12.04
CA GLN A 58 17.31 11.93 13.21
C GLN A 58 18.60 12.75 13.05
N VAL A 59 18.81 13.67 13.97
CA VAL A 59 20.08 14.41 14.08
C VAL A 59 21.14 13.48 14.67
N ALA A 60 22.32 13.45 14.05
CA ALA A 60 23.44 12.67 14.56
C ALA A 60 23.82 13.14 15.97
N ASN A 61 23.63 12.26 16.96
CA ASN A 61 24.00 12.53 18.34
C ASN A 61 25.42 11.97 18.61
N PRO A 62 26.41 12.81 18.96
CA PRO A 62 27.77 12.36 19.29
C PRO A 62 27.85 11.36 20.45
N HIS A 63 26.83 11.32 21.30
CA HIS A 63 26.73 10.41 22.44
C HIS A 63 25.77 9.25 22.20
N ALA A 64 25.33 9.02 20.96
CA ALA A 64 24.48 7.88 20.63
C ALA A 64 25.19 6.57 20.97
N ILE A 65 24.56 5.77 21.83
CA ILE A 65 25.02 4.42 22.15
C ILE A 65 24.62 3.53 20.97
N PRO A 66 25.56 2.84 20.30
CA PRO A 66 25.19 1.95 19.21
C PRO A 66 24.28 0.85 19.75
N GLU A 67 23.11 0.67 19.13
CA GLU A 67 22.30 -0.50 19.40
C GLU A 67 23.11 -1.75 19.04
N ARG A 68 23.05 -2.77 19.90
CA ARG A 68 23.77 -4.03 19.69
C ARG A 68 23.23 -4.66 18.41
N ARG A 69 23.95 -4.51 17.29
CA ARG A 69 23.67 -5.25 16.05
C ARG A 69 23.55 -6.73 16.43
N SER A 70 22.34 -7.28 16.37
CA SER A 70 22.18 -8.72 16.35
C SER A 70 22.93 -9.20 15.11
N LEU A 71 23.88 -10.10 15.31
CA LEU A 71 24.84 -10.64 14.33
C LEU A 71 24.19 -11.37 13.12
N THR A 72 22.90 -11.15 12.88
CA THR A 72 22.06 -11.89 11.93
C THR A 72 21.85 -11.18 10.59
N GLU A 73 22.30 -9.93 10.42
CA GLU A 73 22.12 -9.18 9.16
C GLU A 73 23.34 -9.21 8.22
N GLU A 74 24.53 -9.63 8.67
CA GLU A 74 25.72 -9.74 7.82
C GLU A 74 25.85 -11.10 7.09
N GLU A 75 25.00 -12.09 7.38
CA GLU A 75 25.07 -13.43 6.75
C GLU A 75 24.30 -13.58 5.43
N ASN A 76 23.63 -12.53 4.92
CA ASN A 76 22.75 -12.67 3.75
C ASN A 76 22.97 -11.62 2.63
N ASN A 77 24.20 -11.12 2.48
CA ASN A 77 24.63 -10.37 1.30
C ASN A 77 25.64 -11.16 0.47
#